data_AF-A0A2V9KN97-F1
#
_entry.id   AF-A0A2V9KN97-F1
#
_cell.length_a   1.000
_cell.length_b   1.000
_cell.length_c   1.000
_cell.angle_alpha   90.00
_cell.angle_beta   90.00
_cell.angle_gamma   90.00
#
_symmetry.space_group_name_H-M   'P 1'
#
loop_
_entity.id
_entity.type
_entity.pdbx_description
1 polymer ?
#
loop_
_entity_poly.entity_id
_entity_poly.type
_entity_poly.pdbx_seq_one_letter_code
_entity_poly.pdbx_strand_id
1 'polypeptide(L)'
;RRSAEVAQRLVALGRQRALHWGWVNTYTYAKSLGEQILAAEEGLDWAIVRPAIVESALEFPFPGWIEGGRTAAPLVLMALGGLKDWPMRKDTPLEVVPVDLAASAILVVAALLLGGQHERVYQLGTADVNPILLESLVT
;
A
#
# COMPACT_ATOMS: atom_id res chain seq x y z
N ARG A 1 33.21 -10.46 -8.41
CA ARG A 1 32.58 -9.82 -9.60
C ARG A 1 31.35 -10.57 -10.15
N ARG A 2 31.18 -11.90 -9.95
CA ARG A 2 29.97 -12.66 -10.36
C ARG A 2 28.65 -12.32 -9.63
N SER A 3 28.68 -11.61 -8.50
CA SER A 3 27.47 -11.35 -7.69
C SER A 3 26.52 -10.30 -8.29
N ALA A 4 27.05 -9.26 -8.93
CA ALA A 4 26.23 -8.16 -9.44
C ALA A 4 25.41 -8.55 -10.69
N GLU A 5 26.01 -9.31 -11.60
CA GLU A 5 25.33 -9.84 -12.79
C GLU A 5 24.19 -10.79 -12.42
N VAL A 6 24.45 -11.70 -11.48
CA VAL A 6 23.42 -12.61 -10.95
C VAL A 6 22.29 -11.81 -10.29
N ALA A 7 22.61 -10.80 -9.48
CA ALA A 7 21.60 -9.95 -8.84
C ALA A 7 20.72 -9.23 -9.88
N GLN A 8 21.31 -8.64 -10.92
CA GLN A 8 20.56 -7.99 -11.99
C GLN A 8 19.65 -8.97 -12.73
N ARG A 9 20.14 -10.18 -13.01
CA ARG A 9 19.35 -11.22 -13.66
C ARG A 9 18.17 -11.68 -12.81
N LEU A 10 18.36 -11.81 -11.49
CA LEU A 10 17.28 -12.13 -10.55
C LEU A 10 16.23 -11.01 -10.50
N VAL A 11 16.64 -9.74 -10.49
CA VAL A 11 15.72 -8.59 -10.56
C VAL A 11 14.91 -8.62 -11.86
N ALA A 12 15.55 -8.88 -12.99
CA ALA A 12 14.88 -8.97 -14.29
C ALA A 12 13.85 -10.11 -14.33
N LEU A 13 14.22 -11.30 -13.83
CA LEU A 13 13.32 -12.44 -13.74
C LEU A 13 12.12 -12.18 -12.82
N GLY A 14 12.35 -11.52 -11.67
CA GLY A 14 11.29 -11.11 -10.76
C GLY A 14 10.28 -10.18 -11.46
N ARG A 15 10.77 -9.18 -12.20
CA ARG A 15 9.91 -8.27 -12.98
C ARG A 15 9.13 -8.99 -14.06
N GLN A 16 9.77 -9.87 -14.82
CA GLN A 16 9.10 -10.69 -15.84
C GLN A 16 7.99 -11.55 -15.23
N ARG A 17 8.23 -12.14 -14.06
CA ARG A 17 7.24 -12.97 -13.38
C ARG A 17 6.06 -12.16 -12.83
N ALA A 18 6.31 -10.98 -12.27
CA ALA A 18 5.25 -10.07 -11.86
C ALA A 18 4.36 -9.68 -13.04
N LEU A 19 4.96 -9.30 -14.18
CA LEU A 19 4.25 -8.94 -15.40
C LEU A 19 3.43 -10.11 -15.97
N HIS A 20 3.99 -11.33 -15.97
CA HIS A 20 3.30 -12.52 -16.44
C HIS A 20 1.97 -12.77 -15.70
N TRP A 21 1.93 -12.47 -14.40
CA TRP A 21 0.75 -12.60 -13.55
C TRP A 21 -0.10 -11.32 -13.45
N GLY A 22 0.19 -10.29 -14.24
CA GLY A 22 -0.59 -9.05 -14.29
C GLY A 22 -0.29 -8.02 -13.18
N TRP A 23 0.79 -8.20 -12.41
CA TRP A 23 1.18 -7.27 -11.35
C TRP A 23 2.04 -6.13 -11.88
N VAL A 24 1.75 -4.91 -11.43
CA VAL A 24 2.42 -3.68 -11.86
C VAL A 24 3.90 -3.61 -11.49
N ASN A 25 4.30 -4.29 -10.41
CA ASN A 25 5.69 -4.40 -10.00
C ASN A 25 5.92 -5.65 -9.13
N THR A 26 7.20 -5.90 -8.81
CA THR A 26 7.61 -7.05 -7.99
C THR A 26 7.16 -6.96 -6.54
N TYR A 27 6.94 -5.75 -6.01
CA TYR A 27 6.46 -5.55 -4.65
C TYR A 27 5.00 -6.01 -4.51
N THR A 28 4.11 -5.54 -5.40
CA THR A 28 2.70 -5.94 -5.38
C THR A 28 2.54 -7.43 -5.66
N TYR A 29 3.37 -7.98 -6.56
CA TYR A 29 3.42 -9.42 -6.78
C TYR A 29 3.85 -10.19 -5.53
N ALA A 30 4.91 -9.76 -4.84
CA ALA A 30 5.37 -10.42 -3.62
C ALA A 30 4.31 -10.37 -2.50
N LYS A 31 3.60 -9.24 -2.35
CA LYS A 31 2.50 -9.12 -1.40
C LYS A 31 1.36 -10.08 -1.74
N SER A 32 0.96 -10.16 -3.00
CA SER A 32 -0.02 -11.14 -3.47
C SER A 32 0.36 -12.58 -3.13
N LEU A 33 1.62 -12.97 -3.35
CA LEU A 33 2.07 -14.31 -3.01
C LEU A 33 1.94 -14.58 -1.50
N GLY A 34 2.26 -13.60 -0.65
CA GLY A 34 2.07 -13.70 0.79
C GLY A 34 0.61 -13.94 1.17
N GLU A 35 -0.32 -13.23 0.54
CA GLU A 35 -1.75 -13.45 0.79
C GLU A 35 -2.22 -14.84 0.34
N GLN A 36 -1.72 -15.34 -0.80
CA GLN A 36 -2.04 -16.70 -1.27
C GLN A 36 -1.49 -17.78 -0.34
N ILE A 37 -0.29 -17.57 0.23
CA ILE A 37 0.29 -18.48 1.22
C ILE A 37 -0.58 -18.53 2.48
N LEU A 38 -1.02 -17.39 2.99
CA LEU A 38 -1.93 -17.34 4.14
C LEU A 38 -3.26 -18.03 3.84
N ALA A 39 -3.84 -17.79 2.66
CA ALA A 39 -5.11 -18.39 2.26
C ALA A 39 -5.03 -19.91 2.05
N ALA A 40 -3.84 -20.45 1.79
CA ALA A 40 -3.59 -21.88 1.62
C ALA A 40 -3.31 -22.61 2.95
N GLU A 41 -3.07 -21.88 4.05
CA GLU A 41 -2.76 -22.47 5.35
C GLU A 41 -4.05 -22.97 6.03
N GLU A 42 -4.14 -24.27 6.25
CA GLU A 42 -5.29 -24.89 6.90
C GLU A 42 -5.18 -24.77 8.44
N GLY A 43 -6.30 -24.44 9.09
CA GLY A 43 -6.36 -24.34 10.55
C GLY A 43 -5.70 -23.08 11.15
N LEU A 44 -5.14 -22.20 10.32
CA LEU A 44 -4.72 -20.87 10.74
C LEU A 44 -5.90 -19.90 10.62
N ASP A 45 -6.24 -19.23 11.72
CA ASP A 45 -7.19 -18.12 11.68
C ASP A 45 -6.46 -16.83 11.29
N TRP A 46 -6.96 -16.11 10.27
CA TRP A 46 -6.25 -14.97 9.71
C TRP A 46 -7.19 -13.90 9.15
N ALA A 47 -6.72 -12.65 9.23
CA ALA A 47 -7.33 -11.50 8.57
C ALA A 47 -6.24 -10.68 7.86
N ILE A 48 -6.55 -10.17 6.67
CA ILE A 48 -5.67 -9.30 5.87
C ILE A 48 -6.25 -7.89 5.86
N VAL A 49 -5.44 -6.92 6.28
CA VAL A 49 -5.75 -5.50 6.18
C VAL A 49 -4.97 -4.89 5.01
N ARG A 50 -5.69 -4.30 4.06
CA ARG A 50 -5.15 -3.69 2.84
C ARG A 50 -5.38 -2.18 2.87
N PRO A 51 -4.45 -1.40 3.44
CA PRO A 51 -4.54 0.04 3.36
C PRO A 51 -4.19 0.55 1.97
N ALA A 52 -4.76 1.69 1.61
CA ALA A 52 -4.23 2.55 0.57
C ALA A 52 -2.85 3.13 0.96
N ILE A 53 -2.39 4.18 0.29
CA ILE A 53 -1.09 4.79 0.61
C ILE A 53 -1.14 5.33 2.03
N VAL A 54 -0.33 4.75 2.92
CA VAL A 54 -0.29 5.19 4.32
C VAL A 54 0.54 6.46 4.44
N GLU A 55 -0.05 7.50 4.99
CA GLU A 55 0.55 8.84 5.15
C GLU A 55 0.58 9.29 6.61
N SER A 56 1.09 10.51 6.84
CA SER A 56 1.27 11.08 8.18
C SER A 56 0.01 11.02 9.04
N ALA A 57 0.21 10.93 10.36
CA ALA A 57 -0.86 10.85 11.34
C ALA A 57 -1.84 12.02 11.25
N LEU A 58 -3.12 11.72 11.42
CA LEU A 58 -4.16 12.73 11.53
C LEU A 58 -4.15 13.33 12.94
N GLU A 59 -4.08 12.49 13.98
CA GLU A 59 -4.20 12.88 15.37
C GLU A 59 -3.10 12.30 16.26
N PHE A 60 -2.84 10.98 16.20
CA PHE A 60 -1.91 10.31 17.13
C PHE A 60 -0.62 9.87 16.44
N PRO A 61 0.58 10.10 17.02
CA PRO A 61 0.86 10.71 18.32
C PRO A 61 0.70 12.24 18.33
N PHE A 62 0.75 12.89 17.18
CA PHE A 62 0.37 14.28 16.95
C PHE A 62 0.14 14.49 15.43
N PRO A 63 -0.63 15.51 15.02
CA PRO A 63 -0.90 15.77 13.60
C PRO A 63 0.39 15.95 12.78
N GLY A 64 0.48 15.25 11.64
CA GLY A 64 1.63 15.31 10.74
C GLY A 64 2.80 14.41 11.14
N TRP A 65 2.69 13.62 12.20
CA TRP A 65 3.73 12.66 12.57
C TRP A 65 3.93 11.59 11.49
N ILE A 66 5.18 11.32 11.14
CA ILE A 66 5.56 10.24 10.22
C ILE A 66 6.91 9.65 10.62
N GLU A 67 7.02 8.33 10.61
CA GLU A 67 8.30 7.65 10.81
C GLU A 67 8.98 7.39 9.45
N GLY A 68 10.25 7.78 9.35
CA GLY A 68 11.10 7.38 8.21
C GLY A 68 10.88 8.12 6.89
N GLY A 69 9.91 9.04 6.76
CA GLY A 69 9.79 10.09 5.71
C GLY A 69 9.77 9.68 4.23
N ARG A 70 10.01 8.40 3.90
CA ARG A 70 10.21 7.92 2.52
C ARG A 70 8.91 7.80 1.73
N THR A 71 7.80 7.51 2.40
CA THR A 71 6.46 7.39 1.77
C THR A 71 5.85 8.74 1.46
N ALA A 72 6.04 9.74 2.33
CA ALA A 72 5.53 11.10 2.10
C ALA A 72 6.32 11.89 1.05
N ALA A 73 7.55 11.48 0.71
CA ALA A 73 8.43 12.26 -0.18
C ALA A 73 7.80 12.59 -1.55
N PRO A 74 7.09 11.68 -2.25
CA PRO A 74 6.40 12.02 -3.49
C PRO A 74 5.26 13.02 -3.29
N LEU A 75 4.43 12.87 -2.24
CA LEU A 75 3.34 13.81 -1.93
C LEU A 75 3.87 15.19 -1.54
N VAL A 76 4.92 15.24 -0.74
CA VAL A 76 5.59 16.49 -0.32
C VAL A 76 6.20 17.20 -1.53
N LEU A 77 6.85 16.48 -2.45
CA LEU A 77 7.36 17.09 -3.68
C LEU A 77 6.25 17.63 -4.58
N MET A 78 5.08 16.98 -4.61
CA MET A 78 3.90 17.53 -5.29
C MET A 78 3.41 18.81 -4.63
N ALA A 79 3.26 18.81 -3.30
CA ALA A 79 2.81 19.98 -2.54
C ALA A 79 3.78 21.19 -2.68
N LEU A 80 5.08 20.92 -2.83
CA LEU A 80 6.11 21.95 -3.03
C LEU A 80 6.27 22.40 -4.49
N GLY A 81 5.45 21.91 -5.42
CA GLY A 81 5.54 22.25 -6.85
C GLY A 81 6.80 21.72 -7.55
N GLY A 82 7.50 20.76 -6.94
CA GLY A 82 8.75 20.19 -7.46
C GLY A 82 8.57 19.17 -8.58
N LEU A 83 7.37 18.60 -8.72
CA LEU A 83 7.00 17.65 -9.77
C LEU A 83 5.92 18.28 -10.66
N LYS A 84 6.31 18.77 -11.84
CA LYS A 84 5.42 19.44 -12.79
C LYS A 84 4.67 18.50 -13.74
N ASP A 85 5.27 17.35 -14.06
CA ASP A 85 4.71 16.39 -15.00
C ASP A 85 4.61 15.00 -14.35
N TRP A 86 3.38 14.52 -14.22
CA TRP A 86 3.12 13.21 -13.63
C TRP A 86 2.62 12.21 -14.69
N PRO A 87 3.35 11.12 -14.96
CA PRO A 87 2.93 10.09 -15.91
C PRO A 87 1.88 9.14 -15.30
N MET A 88 0.78 9.69 -14.78
CA MET A 88 -0.40 8.93 -14.34
C MET A 88 -1.61 9.37 -15.15
N ARG A 89 -2.57 8.47 -15.27
CA ARG A 89 -3.85 8.82 -15.87
C ARG A 89 -4.58 9.77 -14.90
N LYS A 90 -5.12 10.86 -15.44
CA LYS A 90 -5.74 11.95 -14.66
C LYS A 90 -6.99 11.51 -13.89
N ASP A 91 -7.63 10.45 -14.38
CA ASP A 91 -8.81 9.80 -13.81
C ASP A 91 -8.48 8.79 -12.69
N THR A 92 -7.20 8.59 -12.37
CA THR A 92 -6.82 7.65 -11.31
C THR A 92 -6.96 8.31 -9.94
N PRO A 93 -7.76 7.74 -9.02
CA PRO A 93 -7.90 8.28 -7.68
C PRO A 93 -6.58 8.14 -6.91
N LEU A 94 -6.20 9.20 -6.19
CA LEU A 94 -5.16 9.17 -5.17
C LEU A 94 -5.80 8.77 -3.85
N GLU A 95 -5.47 7.59 -3.35
CA GLU A 95 -5.95 7.13 -2.06
C GLU A 95 -4.86 7.20 -1.00
N VAL A 96 -5.16 7.94 0.06
CA VAL A 96 -4.31 8.04 1.25
C VAL A 96 -5.09 7.68 2.50
N VAL A 97 -4.44 7.01 3.45
CA VAL A 97 -4.98 6.71 4.78
C VAL A 97 -3.97 7.17 5.83
N PRO A 98 -4.37 7.97 6.83
CA PRO A 98 -3.50 8.34 7.95
C PRO A 98 -2.97 7.11 8.70
N VAL A 99 -1.69 7.14 9.07
CA VAL A 99 -1.02 6.00 9.75
C VAL A 99 -1.68 5.60 11.06
N ASP A 100 -2.23 6.55 11.80
CA ASP A 100 -2.95 6.30 13.05
C ASP A 100 -4.28 5.59 12.82
N LEU A 101 -5.04 5.99 11.79
CA LEU A 101 -6.26 5.28 11.41
C LEU A 101 -5.96 3.87 10.88
N ALA A 102 -4.89 3.70 10.09
CA ALA A 102 -4.45 2.38 9.65
C ALA A 102 -4.07 1.48 10.83
N ALA A 103 -3.34 2.02 11.82
CA ALA A 103 -2.99 1.30 13.04
C ALA A 103 -4.23 0.95 13.88
N SER A 104 -5.16 1.90 14.08
CA SER A 104 -6.41 1.64 14.79
C SER A 104 -7.24 0.55 14.10
N ALA A 105 -7.34 0.57 12.78
CA ALA A 105 -8.06 -0.45 12.02
C ALA A 105 -7.42 -1.85 12.20
N ILE A 106 -6.09 -1.95 12.18
CA ILE A 106 -5.39 -3.21 12.46
C ILE A 106 -5.73 -3.73 13.86
N LEU A 107 -5.76 -2.87 14.88
CA LEU A 107 -6.12 -3.26 16.24
C LEU A 107 -7.57 -3.75 16.34
N VAL A 108 -8.51 -3.07 15.67
CA VAL A 108 -9.92 -3.49 15.61
C VAL A 108 -10.05 -4.85 14.92
N VAL A 109 -9.40 -5.04 13.77
CA VAL A 109 -9.41 -6.32 13.04
C VAL A 109 -8.80 -7.44 13.87
N ALA A 110 -7.72 -7.17 14.60
CA ALA A 110 -7.13 -8.14 15.52
C ALA A 110 -8.10 -8.53 16.65
N ALA A 111 -8.83 -7.58 17.22
CA ALA A 111 -9.85 -7.86 18.23
C ALA A 111 -11.02 -8.70 17.66
N LEU A 112 -11.48 -8.39 16.44
CA LEU A 112 -12.50 -9.18 15.74
C LEU A 112 -12.01 -10.60 15.44
N LEU A 113 -10.75 -10.75 15.05
CA LEU A 113 -10.12 -12.05 14.79
C LEU A 113 -10.14 -12.91 16.05
N LEU A 114 -9.63 -12.38 17.17
CA LEU A 114 -9.64 -13.07 18.46
C LEU A 114 -11.06 -13.37 18.97
N GLY A 115 -12.05 -12.57 18.60
CA GLY A 115 -13.45 -12.76 18.92
C GLY A 115 -14.20 -13.73 17.99
N GLY A 116 -13.57 -14.23 16.92
CA GLY A 116 -14.24 -15.06 15.91
C GLY A 116 -15.30 -14.31 15.08
N GLN A 117 -15.19 -12.98 15.00
CA GLN A 117 -16.13 -12.07 14.32
C GLN A 117 -15.48 -11.35 13.12
N HIS A 118 -14.30 -11.79 12.69
CA HIS A 118 -13.58 -11.17 11.60
C HIS A 118 -14.10 -11.62 10.23
N GLU A 119 -13.95 -10.72 9.27
CA GLU A 119 -13.91 -11.02 7.85
C GLU A 119 -12.47 -11.33 7.46
N ARG A 120 -12.28 -12.06 6.36
CA ARG A 120 -10.93 -12.42 5.90
C ARG A 120 -10.13 -11.23 5.38
N VAL A 121 -10.79 -10.25 4.77
CA VAL A 121 -10.12 -9.14 4.09
C VAL A 121 -10.82 -7.82 4.40
N TYR A 122 -10.04 -6.84 4.83
CA TYR A 122 -10.48 -5.47 5.09
C TYR A 122 -9.74 -4.50 4.17
N GLN A 123 -10.47 -3.79 3.32
CA GLN A 123 -9.92 -2.72 2.48
C GLN A 123 -10.00 -1.41 3.26
N LEU A 124 -8.87 -0.76 3.52
CA LEU A 124 -8.83 0.59 4.08
C LEU A 124 -8.55 1.56 2.95
N GLY A 125 -9.61 1.94 2.26
CA GLY A 125 -9.61 2.87 1.13
C GLY A 125 -11.00 3.49 1.02
N THR A 126 -11.11 4.53 0.20
CA THR A 126 -12.39 5.21 -0.03
C THR A 126 -12.64 5.52 -1.50
N ALA A 127 -11.75 5.18 -2.44
CA ALA A 127 -11.90 5.56 -3.85
C ALA A 127 -13.17 5.03 -4.52
N ASP A 128 -13.73 3.94 -4.01
CA ASP A 128 -15.00 3.39 -4.47
C ASP A 128 -16.22 4.24 -4.07
N VAL A 129 -16.11 5.03 -2.99
CA VAL A 129 -17.21 5.84 -2.44
C VAL A 129 -16.94 7.36 -2.40
N ASN A 130 -15.69 7.78 -2.30
CA ASN A 130 -15.20 9.15 -2.17
C ASN A 130 -13.79 9.31 -2.80
N PRO A 131 -13.66 9.20 -4.13
CA PRO A 131 -12.38 9.32 -4.80
C PRO A 131 -11.84 10.76 -4.78
N ILE A 132 -10.58 10.92 -4.37
CA ILE A 132 -9.84 12.16 -4.55
C ILE A 132 -9.03 12.03 -5.84
N LEU A 133 -9.38 12.81 -6.87
CA LEU A 133 -8.67 12.78 -8.14
C LEU A 133 -7.40 13.64 -8.07
N LEU A 134 -6.29 13.13 -8.61
CA LEU A 134 -5.02 13.84 -8.59
C LEU A 134 -5.13 15.23 -9.23
N GLU A 135 -5.92 15.39 -10.29
CA GLU A 135 -6.17 16.68 -10.96
C GLU A 135 -6.62 17.79 -9.99
N SER A 136 -7.45 17.46 -8.99
CA SER A 136 -7.90 18.43 -7.99
C SER A 136 -6.82 18.90 -7.01
N LEU A 137 -5.66 18.22 -6.96
CA LEU A 137 -4.56 18.53 -6.03
C LEU A 137 -3.40 19.28 -6.70
N VAL A 138 -3.28 19.21 -8.03
CA VAL A 138 -2.16 19.82 -8.79
C VAL A 138 -2.56 21.09 -9.54
N THR A 139 -3.81 21.54 -9.44
CA THR A 139 -4.36 22.72 -10.13
C THR A 139 -4.76 23.78 -9.12
#